data_AF-I3YMF8-F1
#
_entry.id   AF-I3YMF8-F1
#
_cell.length_a   1.000
_cell.length_b   1.000
_cell.length_c   1.000
_cell.angle_alpha   90.00
_cell.angle_beta   90.00
_cell.angle_gamma   90.00
#
_symmetry.space_group_name_H-M   'P 1'
#
loop_
_entity.id
_entity.type
_entity.pdbx_description
1 polymer ?
#
loop_
_entity_poly.entity_id
_entity_poly.type
_entity_poly.pdbx_seq_one_letter_code
_entity_poly.pdbx_strand_id
1 'polypeptide(L)'
;MEISLDDYLGQRGLRSPISGYMDDKWRNMRLTARGQKRFEKEAEAAIIEYSKLRKAAIDEYNNLVKSGEIIPPHETKLEALLSVARGHPDNEGTQAARRLLKKRYGIISW
;
A
#
# COMPACT_ATOMS: atom_id res chain seq x y z
N MET A 1 10.05 10.40 -1.43
CA MET A 1 10.39 9.10 -0.79
C MET A 1 9.58 8.01 -1.48
N GLU A 2 10.18 6.91 -1.95
CA GLU A 2 9.43 5.82 -2.61
C GLU A 2 8.90 4.83 -1.56
N ILE A 3 7.60 4.85 -1.31
CA ILE A 3 6.95 4.04 -0.27
C ILE A 3 5.59 3.58 -0.80
N SER A 4 5.28 2.30 -0.67
CA SER A 4 3.94 1.78 -0.96
C SER A 4 2.95 2.11 0.16
N LEU A 5 1.66 2.13 -0.15
CA LEU A 5 0.62 2.29 0.88
C LEU A 5 0.73 1.19 1.96
N ASP A 6 1.06 -0.03 1.56
CA ASP A 6 1.17 -1.17 2.48
C ASP A 6 2.35 -1.01 3.45
N ASP A 7 3.50 -0.52 2.96
CA ASP A 7 4.67 -0.23 3.79
C ASP A 7 4.41 0.97 4.72
N TYR A 8 3.74 2.01 4.20
CA TYR A 8 3.35 3.20 4.97
C TYR A 8 2.40 2.84 6.13
N LEU A 9 1.42 1.98 5.86
CA LEU A 9 0.52 1.43 6.87
C LEU A 9 1.26 0.48 7.82
N GLY A 10 2.21 -0.31 7.31
CA GLY A 10 3.05 -1.21 8.10
C GLY A 10 3.88 -0.51 9.15
N GLN A 11 4.50 0.62 8.81
CA GLN A 11 5.24 1.45 9.78
C GLN A 11 4.38 1.94 10.95
N ARG A 12 3.05 2.03 10.75
CA ARG A 12 2.06 2.46 11.76
C ARG A 12 1.33 1.29 12.43
N GLY A 13 1.67 0.04 12.10
CA GLY A 13 0.97 -1.14 12.61
C GLY A 13 -0.44 -1.34 12.03
N LEU A 14 -0.75 -0.69 10.90
CA LEU A 14 -2.06 -0.70 10.24
C LEU A 14 -2.08 -1.50 8.93
N ARG A 15 -1.05 -2.32 8.70
CA ARG A 15 -0.90 -3.16 7.49
C ARG A 15 -2.08 -4.11 7.31
N SER A 16 -2.48 -4.76 8.41
CA SER A 16 -3.56 -5.73 8.42
C SER A 16 -4.91 -5.07 8.03
N PRO A 17 -5.80 -5.76 7.33
CA PRO A 17 -7.17 -5.28 7.13
C PRO A 17 -8.01 -5.30 8.41
N ILE A 18 -7.58 -6.07 9.42
CA ILE A 18 -8.27 -6.22 10.71
C ILE A 18 -7.38 -5.75 11.86
N SER A 19 -8.02 -5.35 12.97
CA SER A 19 -7.28 -4.97 14.18
C SER A 19 -6.50 -6.15 14.75
N GLY A 20 -5.36 -5.87 15.39
CA GLY A 20 -4.58 -6.92 16.07
C GLY A 20 -5.39 -7.64 17.17
N TYR A 21 -6.31 -6.92 17.83
CA TYR A 21 -7.26 -7.52 18.77
C TYR A 21 -8.17 -8.55 18.07
N MET A 22 -8.67 -8.26 16.88
CA MET A 22 -9.42 -9.25 16.09
C MET A 22 -8.54 -10.41 15.65
N ASP A 23 -7.34 -10.16 15.12
CA ASP A 23 -6.45 -11.25 14.69
C ASP A 23 -6.12 -12.22 15.85
N ASP A 24 -5.82 -11.69 17.04
CA ASP A 24 -5.55 -12.50 18.24
C ASP A 24 -6.78 -13.31 18.69
N LYS A 25 -7.96 -12.67 18.75
CA LYS A 25 -9.18 -13.34 19.21
C LYS A 25 -9.63 -14.44 18.27
N TRP A 26 -9.47 -14.26 16.96
CA TRP A 26 -9.81 -15.28 15.97
C TRP A 26 -8.89 -16.50 16.08
N ARG A 27 -7.61 -16.33 16.41
CA ARG A 27 -6.67 -17.44 16.62
C ARG A 27 -6.98 -18.26 17.86
N ASN A 28 -7.52 -17.64 18.91
CA ASN A 28 -7.72 -18.25 20.23
C ASN A 28 -9.20 -18.42 20.63
N MET A 29 -10.09 -18.53 19.65
CA MET A 29 -11.54 -18.49 19.85
C MET A 29 -12.08 -19.73 20.60
N ARG A 30 -12.33 -19.58 21.91
CA ARG A 30 -13.09 -20.53 22.73
C ARG A 30 -14.08 -19.77 23.61
N LEU A 31 -15.31 -19.59 23.13
CA LEU A 31 -16.33 -18.80 23.82
C LEU A 31 -17.49 -19.65 24.32
N THR A 32 -17.86 -19.45 25.57
CA THR A 32 -19.18 -19.82 26.10
C THR A 32 -20.22 -18.82 25.60
N ALA A 33 -21.51 -19.17 25.63
CA ALA A 33 -22.59 -18.28 25.17
C ALA A 33 -22.61 -16.89 25.85
N ARG A 34 -22.12 -16.79 27.10
CA ARG A 34 -21.95 -15.50 27.81
C ARG A 34 -20.72 -14.73 27.34
N GLY A 35 -19.64 -15.43 26.99
CA GLY A 35 -18.42 -14.83 26.43
C GLY A 35 -18.67 -14.24 25.04
N GLN A 36 -19.57 -14.85 24.25
CA GLN A 36 -19.91 -14.38 22.91
C GLN A 36 -20.48 -12.95 22.89
N LYS A 37 -21.44 -12.64 23.76
CA LYS A 37 -22.03 -11.28 23.82
C LYS A 37 -21.02 -10.20 24.23
N ARG A 38 -20.08 -10.53 25.13
CA ARG A 38 -19.01 -9.60 25.52
C ARG A 38 -18.03 -9.39 24.37
N PHE A 39 -17.66 -10.47 23.71
CA PHE A 39 -16.79 -10.45 22.54
C PHE A 39 -17.40 -9.61 21.41
N GLU A 40 -18.68 -9.77 21.07
CA GLU A 40 -19.33 -8.99 20.01
C GLU A 40 -19.23 -7.48 20.27
N LYS A 41 -19.48 -7.04 21.51
CA LYS A 41 -19.38 -5.63 21.90
C LYS A 41 -17.94 -5.10 21.83
N GLU A 42 -16.97 -5.87 22.31
CA GLU A 42 -15.55 -5.50 22.24
C GLU A 42 -15.04 -5.51 20.79
N ALA A 43 -15.51 -6.46 19.99
CA ALA A 43 -15.18 -6.60 18.58
C ALA A 43 -15.67 -5.41 17.77
N GLU A 44 -16.93 -5.01 17.97
CA GLU A 44 -17.50 -3.84 17.31
C GLU A 44 -16.70 -2.57 17.62
N ALA A 45 -16.37 -2.34 18.89
CA ALA A 45 -15.55 -1.21 19.29
C ALA A 45 -14.16 -1.22 18.63
N ALA A 46 -13.48 -2.37 18.66
CA ALA A 46 -12.16 -2.54 18.07
C ALA A 46 -12.16 -2.39 16.54
N ILE A 47 -13.21 -2.85 15.86
CA ILE A 47 -13.39 -2.68 14.41
C ILE A 47 -13.58 -1.20 14.07
N ILE A 48 -14.44 -0.50 14.80
CA ILE A 48 -14.73 0.92 14.56
C ILE A 48 -13.47 1.76 14.77
N GLU A 49 -12.75 1.53 15.88
CA GLU A 49 -11.52 2.27 16.20
C GLU A 49 -10.43 2.02 15.16
N TYR A 50 -10.17 0.75 14.83
CA TYR A 50 -9.16 0.40 13.84
C TYR A 50 -9.49 0.95 12.45
N SER A 51 -10.77 0.89 12.04
CA SER A 51 -11.23 1.45 10.77
C SER A 51 -10.99 2.96 10.69
N LYS A 52 -11.25 3.70 11.78
CA LYS A 52 -10.98 5.14 11.85
C LYS A 52 -9.48 5.44 11.70
N LEU A 53 -8.64 4.75 12.46
CA LEU A 53 -7.18 4.93 12.41
C LEU A 53 -6.62 4.60 11.03
N ARG A 54 -7.04 3.47 10.45
CA ARG A 54 -6.60 3.03 9.12
C ARG A 54 -7.06 3.97 8.03
N LYS A 55 -8.29 4.47 8.09
CA LYS A 55 -8.81 5.46 7.15
C LYS A 55 -8.01 6.77 7.24
N ALA A 56 -7.77 7.28 8.44
CA ALA A 56 -6.98 8.50 8.63
C ALA A 56 -5.56 8.37 8.05
N ALA A 57 -4.90 7.23 8.26
CA ALA A 57 -3.58 6.97 7.69
C ALA A 57 -3.60 6.87 6.15
N ILE A 58 -4.65 6.29 5.56
CA ILE A 58 -4.83 6.25 4.10
C ILE A 58 -5.03 7.67 3.54
N ASP A 59 -5.87 8.47 4.20
CA ASP A 59 -6.13 9.86 3.79
C ASP A 59 -4.85 10.70 3.88
N GLU A 60 -4.06 10.52 4.94
CA GLU A 60 -2.74 11.14 5.09
C GLU A 60 -1.78 10.73 3.97
N TYR A 61 -1.65 9.42 3.68
CA TYR A 61 -0.82 8.92 2.57
C TYR A 61 -1.23 9.54 1.23
N ASN A 62 -2.52 9.58 0.94
CA ASN A 62 -3.03 10.16 -0.31
C ASN A 62 -2.72 11.65 -0.44
N ASN A 63 -2.75 12.39 0.68
CA ASN A 63 -2.36 13.80 0.68
C ASN A 63 -0.84 13.95 0.45
N LEU A 64 -0.02 13.10 1.05
CA LEU A 64 1.43 13.09 0.84
C LEU A 64 1.79 12.73 -0.61
N VAL A 65 1.09 11.79 -1.24
CA VAL A 65 1.25 11.47 -2.66
C VAL A 65 0.87 12.68 -3.54
N LYS A 66 -0.26 13.34 -3.25
CA LYS A 66 -0.69 14.53 -3.99
C LYS A 66 0.29 15.70 -3.86
N SER A 67 0.91 15.85 -2.69
CA SER A 67 1.93 16.88 -2.45
C SER A 67 3.28 16.58 -3.10
N GLY A 68 3.50 15.32 -3.55
CA GLY A 68 4.76 14.87 -4.14
C GLY A 68 5.82 14.45 -3.12
N GLU A 69 5.53 14.47 -1.82
CA GLU A 69 6.44 14.00 -0.76
C GLU A 69 6.66 12.48 -0.84
N ILE A 70 5.59 11.74 -1.15
CA ILE A 70 5.62 10.29 -1.41
C ILE A 70 5.44 10.03 -2.90
N ILE A 71 6.32 9.20 -3.44
CA ILE A 71 6.19 8.65 -4.79
C ILE A 71 5.75 7.20 -4.61
N PRO A 72 4.54 6.81 -5.02
CA PRO A 72 4.13 5.41 -4.96
C PRO A 72 5.05 4.58 -5.88
N PRO A 73 5.39 3.34 -5.51
CA PRO A 73 6.17 2.48 -6.38
C PRO A 73 5.42 2.21 -7.68
N HIS A 74 6.17 1.99 -8.75
CA HIS A 74 5.59 1.66 -10.05
C HIS A 74 4.77 0.37 -9.98
N GLU A 75 3.50 0.42 -10.37
CA GLU A 75 2.59 -0.75 -10.29
C GLU A 75 2.93 -1.78 -11.37
N THR A 76 3.47 -1.34 -12.50
CA THR A 76 3.85 -2.23 -13.61
C THR A 76 5.29 -2.06 -14.06
N LYS A 77 5.87 -3.15 -14.59
CA LYS A 77 7.18 -3.10 -15.29
C LYS A 77 7.17 -2.08 -16.43
N LEU A 78 6.02 -1.89 -17.07
CA LEU A 78 5.84 -0.92 -18.14
C LEU A 78 6.00 0.52 -17.63
N GLU A 79 5.33 0.86 -16.53
CA GLU A 79 5.44 2.18 -15.89
C GLU A 79 6.86 2.47 -15.41
N ALA A 80 7.51 1.49 -14.79
CA ALA A 80 8.91 1.61 -14.39
C ALA A 80 9.81 1.90 -15.61
N LEU A 81 9.61 1.17 -16.72
CA LEU A 81 10.35 1.41 -17.96
C LEU A 81 10.07 2.79 -18.55
N LEU A 82 8.80 3.22 -18.58
CA LEU A 82 8.40 4.55 -19.05
C LEU A 82 9.01 5.66 -18.19
N SER A 83 9.07 5.46 -16.88
CA SER A 83 9.72 6.37 -15.93
C SER A 83 11.22 6.51 -16.21
N VAL A 84 11.94 5.40 -16.32
CA VAL A 84 13.38 5.38 -16.64
C VAL A 84 13.69 5.95 -18.03
N ALA A 85 12.79 5.72 -19.00
CA ALA A 85 12.96 6.19 -20.38
C ALA A 85 12.85 7.72 -20.53
N ARG A 86 12.28 8.42 -19.54
CA ARG A 86 12.23 9.90 -19.47
C ARG A 86 13.54 10.54 -18.98
N GLY A 87 14.53 9.75 -18.59
CA GLY A 87 15.84 10.26 -18.19
C GLY A 87 16.64 10.90 -19.34
N HIS A 88 17.87 11.34 -19.04
CA HIS A 88 18.74 11.97 -20.04
C HIS A 88 19.10 10.98 -21.17
N PRO A 89 19.09 11.40 -22.45
CA PRO A 89 19.33 10.50 -23.59
C PRO A 89 20.70 9.82 -23.59
N ASP A 90 21.71 10.42 -22.94
CA ASP A 90 23.06 9.84 -22.83
C ASP A 90 23.19 8.75 -21.77
N ASN A 91 22.19 8.59 -20.89
CA ASN A 91 22.23 7.57 -19.86
C ASN A 91 21.95 6.18 -20.46
N GLU A 92 22.87 5.23 -20.25
CA GLU A 92 22.72 3.85 -20.73
C GLU A 92 21.42 3.20 -20.26
N GLY A 93 21.03 3.44 -18.99
CA GLY A 93 19.78 2.93 -18.43
C GLY A 93 18.54 3.45 -19.16
N THR A 94 18.54 4.74 -19.52
CA THR A 94 17.46 5.38 -20.29
C THR A 94 17.39 4.81 -21.70
N GLN A 95 18.52 4.64 -22.38
CA GLN A 95 18.57 4.02 -23.71
C GLN A 95 18.10 2.56 -23.68
N ALA A 96 18.53 1.79 -22.66
CA ALA A 96 18.12 0.40 -22.48
C ALA A 96 16.59 0.30 -22.26
N ALA A 97 16.02 1.15 -21.41
CA ALA A 97 14.58 1.20 -21.19
C ALA A 97 13.81 1.51 -22.47
N ARG A 98 14.24 2.52 -23.24
CA ARG A 98 13.64 2.86 -24.55
C ARG A 98 13.70 1.70 -25.55
N ARG A 99 14.83 0.99 -25.62
CA ARG A 99 14.98 -0.21 -26.47
C ARG A 99 14.01 -1.31 -26.04
N LEU A 100 13.87 -1.52 -24.73
CA LEU A 100 12.98 -2.55 -24.19
C LEU A 100 11.50 -2.23 -24.42
N LEU A 101 11.12 -0.95 -24.28
CA LEU A 101 9.78 -0.44 -24.62
C LEU A 101 9.43 -0.68 -26.08
N LYS A 102 10.35 -0.33 -26.99
CA LYS A 102 10.18 -0.57 -28.43
C LYS A 102 10.05 -2.06 -28.75
N LYS A 103 10.90 -2.91 -28.15
CA LYS A 103 10.95 -4.34 -28.45
C LYS A 103 9.76 -5.13 -27.89
N ARG A 104 9.36 -4.88 -26.64
CA ARG A 104 8.32 -5.68 -25.95
C ARG A 104 6.92 -5.12 -26.12
N TYR A 105 6.79 -3.80 -26.23
CA TYR A 105 5.48 -3.13 -26.19
C TYR A 105 5.18 -2.33 -27.45
N GLY A 106 6.13 -2.21 -28.40
CA GLY A 106 5.96 -1.41 -29.61
C GLY A 106 5.91 0.10 -29.36
N ILE A 107 6.21 0.55 -28.14
CA ILE A 107 6.14 1.95 -27.73
C ILE A 107 7.48 2.64 -28.01
N ILE A 108 7.45 3.75 -28.74
CA ILE A 108 8.62 4.60 -28.97
C ILE A 108 8.58 5.75 -27.97
N SER A 109 9.58 5.83 -27.11
CA SER A 109 9.79 6.91 -26.15
C SER A 109 11.10 7.62 -26.49
N TRP A 110 11.05 8.96 -26.53
CA TRP A 110 12.14 9.87 -26.89
C TRP A 110 12.73 10.59 -25.69
#